data_AF-A0A535ATK5-F1
#
_entry.id   AF-A0A535ATK5-F1
#
_cell.length_a   1.000
_cell.length_b   1.000
_cell.length_c   1.000
_cell.angle_alpha   90.00
_cell.angle_beta   90.00
_cell.angle_gamma   90.00
#
_symmetry.space_group_name_H-M   'P 1'
#
loop_
_entity.id
_entity.type
_entity.pdbx_description
1 polymer ?
#
loop_
_entity_poly.entity_id
_entity_poly.type
_entity_poly.pdbx_seq_one_letter_code
_entity_poly.pdbx_strand_id
1 'polypeptide(L)'
;MSALTQRKIIRLPHLGKARRDKGTSGMALKVRGHLSLLQGYADIMEGVSPQLRLIILRVMAGKARELGTMLQPFTETARPPITEYRQVRERTRQLMLDYRLLLERLHDTVAEAHDHLDDAGKKLNQP
;
A
#
# COMPACT_ATOMS: atom_id res chain seq x y z
N MET A 1 15.77 44.69 11.87
CA MET A 1 15.98 43.51 12.74
C MET A 1 15.09 42.38 12.23
N SER A 2 15.65 41.48 11.43
CA SER A 2 14.87 40.44 10.73
C SER A 2 14.82 39.15 11.56
N ALA A 3 13.64 38.83 12.07
CA ALA A 3 13.38 37.55 12.73
C ALA A 3 13.28 36.45 11.66
N LEU A 4 14.31 35.60 11.61
CA LEU A 4 14.36 34.41 10.78
C LEU A 4 13.29 33.42 11.25
N THR A 5 12.19 33.35 10.49
CA THR A 5 11.19 32.27 10.56
C THR A 5 11.87 30.90 10.49
N GLN A 6 11.97 30.22 11.63
CA GLN A 6 12.38 28.82 11.70
C GLN A 6 11.32 27.96 11.02
N ARG A 7 11.54 27.64 9.74
CA ARG A 7 10.77 26.62 9.03
C ARG A 7 11.01 25.28 9.72
N LYS A 8 10.02 24.80 10.47
CA LYS A 8 9.99 23.45 11.05
C LYS A 8 9.91 22.44 9.89
N ILE A 9 11.07 21.94 9.45
CA ILE A 9 11.16 20.90 8.44
C ILE A 9 10.62 19.62 9.06
N ILE A 10 9.39 19.25 8.71
CA ILE A 10 8.81 17.96 9.04
C ILE A 10 9.60 16.92 8.24
N ARG A 11 10.54 16.24 8.91
CA ARG A 11 11.20 15.07 8.32
C ARG A 11 10.16 13.98 8.18
N LEU A 12 9.73 13.73 6.93
CA LEU A 12 8.97 12.53 6.61
C LEU A 12 9.73 11.31 7.16
N PRO A 13 9.05 10.35 7.81
CA PRO A 13 9.67 9.10 8.20
C PRO A 13 10.30 8.52 6.93
N HIS A 14 11.62 8.38 6.96
CA HIS A 14 12.34 7.87 5.81
C HIS A 14 11.87 6.42 5.64
N LEU A 15 11.02 6.17 4.64
CA LEU A 15 10.61 4.84 4.17
C LEU A 15 11.79 4.05 3.57
N GLY A 16 13.02 4.47 3.86
CA GLY A 16 14.28 3.93 3.39
C GLY A 16 14.97 3.14 4.50
N LYS A 17 14.34 2.02 4.87
CA LYS A 17 14.98 0.79 5.37
C LYS A 17 13.87 -0.25 5.50
N ALA A 18 13.22 -0.56 4.36
CA ALA A 18 12.72 -1.91 4.20
C ALA A 18 13.92 -2.82 4.44
N ARG A 19 13.91 -3.47 5.61
CA ARG A 19 14.86 -4.50 6.03
C ARG A 19 15.18 -5.32 4.79
N ARG A 20 16.37 -5.14 4.24
CA ARG A 20 16.83 -5.93 3.10
C ARG A 20 17.05 -7.32 3.68
N ASP A 21 15.98 -8.10 3.76
CA ASP A 21 16.04 -9.47 4.22
C ASP A 21 16.97 -10.19 3.24
N LYS A 22 18.21 -10.43 3.66
CA LYS A 22 19.18 -11.18 2.86
C LYS A 22 18.58 -12.53 2.41
N GLY A 23 17.62 -13.07 3.18
CA GLY A 23 16.80 -14.23 2.82
C GLY A 23 15.87 -14.04 1.62
N THR A 24 15.18 -12.90 1.49
CA THR A 24 14.27 -12.65 0.35
C THR A 24 15.05 -12.43 -0.95
N SER A 25 16.22 -11.79 -0.87
CA SER A 25 17.12 -11.62 -2.02
C SER A 25 17.67 -12.96 -2.53
N GLY A 26 18.03 -13.89 -1.62
CA GLY A 26 18.52 -15.22 -2.01
C GLY A 26 17.42 -16.09 -2.61
N MET A 27 16.20 -16.01 -2.07
CA MET A 27 15.05 -16.73 -2.60
C MET A 27 14.59 -16.19 -3.96
N ALA A 28 14.61 -14.86 -4.16
CA ALA A 28 14.32 -14.25 -5.46
C ALA A 28 15.30 -14.72 -6.55
N LEU A 29 16.59 -14.89 -6.19
CA LEU A 29 17.59 -15.43 -7.11
C LEU A 29 17.29 -16.88 -7.49
N LYS A 30 16.89 -17.71 -6.52
CA LYS A 30 16.49 -19.11 -6.76
C LYS A 30 15.25 -19.22 -7.64
N VAL A 31 14.21 -18.41 -7.35
CA VAL A 31 12.99 -18.34 -8.17
C VAL A 31 13.33 -17.94 -9.61
N ARG A 32 14.17 -16.92 -9.79
CA ARG A 32 14.64 -16.50 -11.12
C ARG A 32 15.41 -17.62 -11.84
N GLY A 33 16.27 -18.36 -11.14
CA GLY A 33 16.98 -19.51 -11.69
C GLY A 33 16.03 -20.61 -12.18
N HIS A 34 15.04 -20.98 -11.37
CA HIS A 34 14.03 -21.98 -11.77
C HIS A 34 13.18 -21.51 -12.96
N LEU A 35 12.79 -20.23 -13.00
CA LEU A 35 12.05 -19.66 -14.14
C LEU A 35 12.90 -19.64 -15.42
N SER A 36 14.17 -19.26 -15.33
CA SER A 36 15.10 -19.29 -16.47
C SER A 36 15.31 -20.71 -17.00
N LEU A 37 15.34 -21.72 -16.12
CA LEU A 37 15.45 -23.11 -16.51
C LEU A 37 14.18 -23.61 -17.21
N LEU A 38 13.00 -23.27 -16.68
CA LEU A 38 11.72 -23.58 -17.30
C LEU A 38 11.58 -22.93 -18.68
N GLN A 39 12.03 -21.67 -18.82
CA GLN A 39 12.08 -20.98 -20.09
C GLN A 39 13.02 -21.70 -21.06
N GLY A 40 14.24 -22.04 -20.64
CA GLY A 40 15.17 -22.78 -21.48
C GLY A 40 14.63 -24.14 -21.93
N TYR A 41 13.89 -24.85 -21.05
CA TYR A 41 13.22 -26.10 -21.43
C TYR A 41 12.07 -25.89 -22.41
N ALA A 42 11.34 -24.78 -22.31
CA ALA A 42 10.28 -24.43 -23.25
C ALA A 42 10.85 -24.06 -24.62
N ASP A 43 11.96 -23.31 -24.65
CA ASP A 43 12.63 -22.84 -25.87
C ASP A 43 13.19 -24.03 -26.69
N ILE A 44 13.74 -25.05 -26.03
CA ILE A 44 14.23 -26.25 -26.72
C ILE A 44 13.12 -27.22 -27.11
N MET A 45 11.88 -27.04 -26.63
CA MET A 45 10.82 -28.04 -26.76
C MET A 45 10.32 -28.18 -28.21
N GLU A 46 10.54 -27.16 -29.04
CA GLU A 46 10.31 -27.21 -30.48
C GLU A 46 11.46 -27.94 -31.18
N GLY A 47 11.15 -28.97 -31.98
CA GLY A 47 12.14 -29.72 -32.75
C GLY A 47 12.70 -30.97 -32.06
N VAL A 48 12.27 -31.29 -30.84
CA VAL A 48 12.70 -32.51 -30.12
C VAL A 48 11.80 -33.70 -30.42
N SER A 49 12.37 -34.92 -30.34
CA SER A 49 11.60 -36.15 -30.45
C SER A 49 10.48 -36.21 -29.40
N PRO A 50 9.33 -36.84 -29.71
CA PRO A 50 8.18 -36.91 -28.79
C PRO A 50 8.52 -37.52 -27.42
N GLN A 51 9.45 -38.48 -27.40
CA GLN A 51 9.93 -39.14 -26.19
C GLN A 51 10.70 -38.16 -25.29
N LEU A 52 11.58 -37.35 -25.88
CA LEU A 52 12.36 -36.36 -25.13
C LEU A 52 11.49 -35.18 -24.69
N ARG A 53 10.48 -34.80 -25.49
CA ARG A 53 9.45 -33.83 -25.09
C ARG A 53 8.68 -34.27 -23.84
N LEU A 54 8.29 -35.54 -23.74
CA LEU A 54 7.65 -36.09 -22.53
C LEU A 54 8.56 -36.00 -21.30
N ILE A 55 9.86 -36.26 -21.47
CA ILE A 55 10.85 -36.14 -20.39
C ILE A 55 10.97 -34.68 -19.94
N ILE A 56 11.10 -33.74 -20.88
CA ILE A 56 11.17 -32.30 -20.60
C ILE A 56 9.92 -31.84 -19.84
N LEU A 57 8.73 -32.24 -20.28
CA LEU A 57 7.47 -31.88 -19.60
C LEU A 57 7.40 -32.41 -18.16
N ARG A 58 7.89 -33.63 -17.90
CA ARG A 58 7.96 -34.18 -16.53
C ARG A 58 8.92 -33.36 -15.65
N VAL A 59 10.08 -32.98 -16.18
CA VAL A 59 11.04 -32.12 -15.47
C VAL A 59 10.43 -30.74 -15.18
N MET A 60 9.78 -30.14 -16.18
CA MET A 60 9.09 -28.85 -16.01
C MET A 60 7.99 -28.93 -14.94
N ALA A 61 7.19 -29.99 -14.93
CA ALA A 61 6.17 -30.20 -13.90
C ALA A 61 6.78 -30.33 -12.50
N GLY A 62 7.91 -31.04 -12.36
CA GLY A 62 8.65 -31.13 -11.10
C GLY A 62 9.17 -29.76 -10.63
N LYS A 63 9.78 -28.99 -11.53
CA LYS A 63 10.31 -27.64 -11.23
C LYS A 63 9.22 -26.62 -10.95
N ALA A 64 8.07 -26.72 -11.62
CA ALA A 64 6.91 -25.89 -11.32
C ALA A 64 6.34 -26.17 -9.91
N ARG A 65 6.33 -27.43 -9.47
CA ARG A 65 5.94 -27.79 -8.09
C ARG A 65 6.93 -27.24 -7.06
N GLU A 66 8.23 -27.38 -7.30
CA GLU A 66 9.29 -26.79 -6.43
C GLU A 66 9.15 -25.26 -6.33
N LEU A 67 8.84 -24.58 -7.45
CA LEU A 67 8.55 -23.15 -7.43
C LEU A 67 7.30 -22.82 -6.61
N GLY A 68 6.25 -23.62 -6.73
CA GLY A 68 5.03 -23.46 -5.95
C GLY A 68 5.28 -23.54 -4.44
N THR A 69 6.06 -24.53 -3.99
CA THR A 69 6.42 -24.66 -2.56
C THR A 69 7.31 -23.53 -2.06
N MET A 70 8.24 -23.02 -2.89
CA MET A 70 9.05 -21.84 -2.54
C MET A 70 8.21 -20.56 -2.45
N LEU A 71 7.14 -20.44 -3.23
CA LEU A 71 6.27 -19.26 -3.26
C LEU A 71 5.13 -19.32 -2.24
N GLN A 72 4.79 -20.51 -1.72
CA GLN A 72 3.80 -20.73 -0.67
C GLN A 72 3.87 -19.74 0.53
N PRO A 73 5.04 -19.45 1.12
CA PRO A 73 5.12 -18.48 2.21
C PRO A 73 4.68 -17.06 1.80
N PHE A 74 4.81 -16.69 0.52
CA PHE A 74 4.36 -15.38 0.03
C PHE A 74 2.87 -15.33 -0.30
N THR A 75 2.26 -16.48 -0.59
CA THR A 75 0.81 -16.57 -0.79
C THR A 75 0.06 -16.60 0.53
N GLU A 76 0.65 -17.20 1.58
CA GLU A 76 0.03 -17.30 2.91
C GLU A 76 0.26 -16.05 3.77
N THR A 77 1.42 -15.39 3.64
CA THR A 77 1.73 -14.14 4.37
C THR A 77 1.37 -12.87 3.61
N ALA A 78 0.71 -13.00 2.46
CA ALA A 78 0.07 -11.87 1.81
C ALA A 78 -0.90 -11.24 2.83
N ARG A 79 -0.47 -10.10 3.37
CA ARG A 79 -1.21 -9.11 4.17
C ARG A 79 -2.72 -9.12 3.90
N PRO A 80 -3.55 -8.67 4.86
CA PRO A 80 -5.00 -8.58 4.71
C PRO A 80 -5.35 -8.21 3.26
N PRO A 81 -6.14 -9.06 2.56
CA PRO A 81 -6.27 -9.03 1.12
C PRO A 81 -6.49 -7.60 0.64
N ILE A 82 -5.98 -7.24 -0.54
CA ILE A 82 -6.03 -5.85 -1.05
C ILE A 82 -7.44 -5.25 -0.97
N THR A 83 -8.48 -6.10 -1.00
CA THR A 83 -9.87 -5.77 -0.71
C THR A 83 -10.10 -5.14 0.67
N GLU A 84 -9.52 -5.67 1.74
CA GLU A 84 -9.59 -5.12 3.09
C GLU A 84 -8.90 -3.76 3.17
N TYR A 85 -7.75 -3.58 2.52
CA TYR A 85 -7.10 -2.27 2.44
C TYR A 85 -7.98 -1.23 1.73
N ARG A 86 -8.65 -1.61 0.63
CA ARG A 86 -9.58 -0.74 -0.09
C ARG A 86 -10.78 -0.35 0.79
N GLN A 87 -11.35 -1.30 1.54
CA GLN A 87 -12.45 -1.04 2.46
C GLN A 87 -12.04 -0.09 3.59
N VAL A 88 -10.87 -0.32 4.21
CA VAL A 88 -10.33 0.57 5.26
C VAL A 88 -10.06 1.97 4.71
N ARG A 89 -9.50 2.07 3.50
CA ARG A 89 -9.25 3.37 2.85
C ARG A 89 -10.54 4.13 2.58
N GLU A 90 -11.57 3.47 2.05
CA GLU A 90 -12.85 4.13 1.78
C GLU A 90 -13.56 4.54 3.07
N ARG A 91 -13.55 3.68 4.09
CA ARG A 91 -14.09 4.01 5.42
C ARG A 91 -13.38 5.21 6.04
N THR A 92 -12.05 5.27 5.94
CA THR A 92 -11.26 6.41 6.41
C THR A 92 -11.58 7.68 5.64
N ARG A 93 -11.78 7.57 4.31
CA ARG A 93 -12.18 8.69 3.46
C ARG A 93 -13.53 9.25 3.89
N GLN A 94 -14.51 8.37 4.12
CA GLN A 94 -15.84 8.76 4.59
C GLN A 94 -15.77 9.46 5.95
N LEU A 95 -15.01 8.90 6.89
CA LEU A 95 -14.86 9.48 8.23
C LEU A 95 -14.25 10.89 8.18
N MET A 96 -13.27 11.13 7.31
CA MET A 96 -12.69 12.48 7.15
C MET A 96 -13.68 13.49 6.55
N LEU A 97 -14.54 13.05 5.63
CA LEU A 97 -15.61 13.90 5.08
C LEU A 97 -16.63 14.26 6.16
N ASP A 98 -17.08 13.26 6.93
CA ASP A 98 -18.04 13.47 8.02
C ASP A 98 -17.45 14.41 9.09
N TYR A 99 -16.16 14.23 9.43
CA TYR A 99 -15.45 15.11 10.35
C TYR A 99 -15.37 16.55 9.83
N ARG A 100 -15.06 16.75 8.54
CA ARG A 100 -15.02 18.08 7.94
C ARG A 100 -16.38 18.77 8.01
N LEU A 101 -17.45 18.05 7.71
CA LEU A 101 -18.81 18.58 7.77
C LEU A 101 -19.19 18.95 9.22
N LEU A 102 -18.76 18.15 10.19
CA LEU A 102 -18.98 18.44 11.60
C LEU A 102 -18.21 19.68 12.07
N LEU A 103 -16.98 19.89 11.57
CA LEU A 103 -16.21 21.11 11.81
C LEU A 103 -16.84 22.33 11.15
N GLU A 104 -17.35 22.20 9.92
CA GLU A 104 -18.07 23.29 9.23
C GLU A 104 -19.31 23.71 10.03
N ARG A 105 -20.14 22.75 10.47
CA ARG A 105 -21.29 23.04 11.35
C ARG A 105 -20.88 23.67 12.68
N LEU A 106 -19.80 23.20 13.29
CA LEU A 106 -19.30 23.80 14.52
C LEU A 106 -18.89 25.26 14.27
N HIS A 107 -18.21 25.53 13.17
CA HIS A 107 -17.82 26.88 12.80
C HIS A 107 -19.04 27.78 12.60
N ASP A 108 -20.06 27.31 11.90
CA ASP A 108 -21.31 28.06 11.68
C ASP A 108 -22.02 28.36 13.00
N THR A 109 -22.16 27.37 13.89
CA THR A 109 -22.79 27.58 15.21
C THR A 109 -22.00 28.55 16.10
N VAL A 110 -20.67 28.54 16.01
CA VAL A 110 -19.82 29.48 16.75
C VAL A 110 -19.94 30.88 16.16
N ALA A 111 -20.01 31.02 14.83
CA ALA A 111 -20.21 32.30 14.17
C ALA A 111 -21.58 32.90 14.52
N GLU A 112 -22.66 32.11 14.44
CA GLU A 112 -24.01 32.54 14.84
C GLU A 112 -24.06 32.96 16.32
N ALA A 113 -23.41 32.20 17.21
CA ALA A 113 -23.33 32.56 18.62
C ALA A 113 -22.54 33.87 18.85
N HIS A 114 -21.52 34.14 18.03
CA HIS A 114 -20.76 35.39 18.09
C HIS A 114 -21.58 36.58 17.61
N ASP A 115 -22.31 36.42 16.50
CA ASP A 115 -23.19 37.45 15.95
C ASP A 115 -24.35 37.80 16.91
N HIS A 116 -24.89 36.81 17.63
CA HIS A 116 -25.89 37.03 18.67
C HIS A 116 -25.35 37.79 19.90
N LEU A 117 -24.07 37.60 20.26
CA LEU A 117 -23.44 38.36 21.34
C LEU A 117 -23.15 39.81 20.93
N ASP A 118 -22.76 40.04 19.67
CA ASP A 118 -22.55 41.39 19.13
C ASP A 118 -23.87 42.18 18.98
N ASP A 119 -24.98 41.52 18.61
CA ASP A 119 -26.30 42.16 18.53
C ASP A 119 -26.88 42.45 19.92
N ALA A 120 -26.68 41.56 20.91
CA ALA A 120 -27.04 41.81 22.31
C ALA A 120 -26.22 42.96 22.92
N GLY A 121 -24.92 43.07 22.59
CA GLY A 121 -24.06 44.17 23.02
C GLY A 121 -24.43 45.52 22.40
N LYS A 122 -24.98 45.54 21.18
CA LYS A 122 -25.50 46.77 20.53
C LYS A 122 -26.83 47.22 21.12
N LYS A 123 -27.73 46.30 21.50
CA LYS A 123 -29.02 46.63 22.11
C LYS A 123 -28.91 47.16 23.55
N LEU A 124 -27.83 46.82 24.26
CA LEU A 124 -27.54 47.37 25.60
C LEU A 124 -26.90 48.77 25.57
N ASN A 125 -26.48 49.25 24.39
CA ASN A 125 -25.83 50.55 24.17
C ASN A 125 -26.70 51.56 23.43
N GLN A 126 -28.01 51.32 23.27
CA GLN A 126 -28.95 52.34 22.83
C GLN A 126 -29.54 53.07 24.05
N PRO A 127 -29.47 54.43 24.10
CA PRO A 127 -29.95 55.23 25.23
C PRO A 127 -31.47 55.24 25.38
#